data_AF-A0A099NRD7-F1
#
_entry.id   AF-A0A099NRD7-F1
#
_cell.length_a   1.000
_cell.length_b   1.000
_cell.length_c   1.000
_cell.angle_alpha   90.00
_cell.angle_beta   90.00
_cell.angle_gamma   90.00
#
_symmetry.space_group_name_H-M   'P 1'
#
loop_
_entity.id
_entity.type
_entity.pdbx_description
1 polymer ?
#
loop_
_entity_poly.entity_id
_entity_poly.type
_entity_poly.pdbx_seq_one_letter_code
_entity_poly.pdbx_strand_id
1 'polypeptide(L)'
;MEYLIKYVKTSGGNQSAKIPNENEDGLDIKKIISKIKSESNKKKKSTDFVVILLLLYVHLLFAILESGRSALARMFLKLAASIASEPMFNEKLQQIEQSQTFLCVISWFDTVSALVSPDCRIPYCDPKWFGESKENISTDKMNGCPVGMFRVLYDLSLYRKEIMLMFDEQQVFLQDIKLMHKKLMDLRDRLLHYRDHVLLELPHSSPFTFIDRLKCAQLWSLAGNLLTIQLEMHYFKNLRFWIEQNRSIILKSDSPDSIPLNQIYTDRATKMVTEFLFVYKTISPSSPIITQM
;
A
#
# COMPACT_ATOMS: atom_id res chain seq x y z
N MET A 1 11.66 23.74 1.71
CA MET A 1 12.12 23.73 3.12
C MET A 1 11.56 24.90 3.93
N GLU A 2 12.09 26.13 3.88
CA GLU A 2 11.65 27.21 4.78
C GLU A 2 10.18 27.63 4.66
N TYR A 3 9.56 27.58 3.49
CA TYR A 3 8.15 28.02 3.34
C TYR A 3 7.16 27.01 3.92
N LEU A 4 7.34 25.72 3.65
CA LEU A 4 6.53 24.64 4.24
C LEU A 4 6.85 24.45 5.73
N ILE A 5 8.13 24.55 6.12
CA ILE A 5 8.53 24.52 7.52
C ILE A 5 8.06 25.77 8.25
N LYS A 6 8.07 26.98 7.66
CA LYS A 6 7.40 28.17 8.25
C LYS A 6 5.90 27.97 8.29
N TYR A 7 5.26 27.45 7.26
CA TYR A 7 3.82 27.21 7.23
C TYR A 7 3.40 26.22 8.32
N VAL A 8 4.23 25.21 8.59
CA VAL A 8 4.08 24.25 9.68
C VAL A 8 4.46 24.84 11.04
N LYS A 9 5.56 25.61 11.17
CA LYS A 9 6.07 26.17 12.44
C LYS A 9 5.40 27.46 12.91
N THR A 10 4.88 28.30 12.01
CA THR A 10 4.08 29.50 12.39
C THR A 10 2.67 29.12 12.86
N SER A 11 2.35 27.83 12.92
CA SER A 11 1.12 27.30 13.53
C SER A 11 1.17 27.22 15.07
N GLY A 12 2.27 27.63 15.70
CA GLY A 12 2.33 27.96 17.12
C GLY A 12 2.53 29.46 17.27
N GLY A 13 1.51 30.19 17.70
CA GLY A 13 1.65 31.61 18.04
C GLY A 13 2.72 31.80 19.10
N ASN A 14 3.55 32.83 18.91
CA ASN A 14 4.56 33.39 19.82
C ASN A 14 4.61 32.74 21.22
N GLN A 15 5.61 31.89 21.45
CA GLN A 15 6.21 31.77 22.77
C GLN A 15 7.67 31.34 22.66
N SER A 16 8.50 32.13 23.32
CA SER A 16 9.93 32.00 23.53
C SER A 16 10.36 30.60 23.98
N ALA A 17 11.49 30.16 23.43
CA ALA A 17 12.51 29.32 24.03
C ALA A 17 12.03 28.31 25.10
N LYS A 18 11.82 27.07 24.68
CA LYS A 18 12.15 25.84 25.41
C LYS A 18 12.18 24.71 24.39
N ILE A 19 13.25 23.93 24.38
CA ILE A 19 13.34 22.65 23.65
C ILE A 19 12.37 21.70 24.37
N PRO A 20 11.25 21.25 23.76
CA PRO A 20 10.39 20.27 24.38
C PRO A 20 10.78 18.87 23.90
N ASN A 21 10.69 17.93 24.83
CA ASN A 21 11.01 16.52 24.70
C ASN A 21 10.27 15.81 23.55
N GLU A 22 10.87 14.73 23.06
CA GLU A 22 10.54 13.96 21.86
C GLU A 22 9.16 13.25 21.82
N ASN A 23 8.19 13.59 22.65
CA ASN A 23 6.87 12.95 22.62
C ASN A 23 5.77 14.01 22.65
N GLU A 24 4.85 13.95 21.68
CA GLU A 24 3.69 14.83 21.45
C GLU A 24 3.99 16.18 20.77
N ASP A 25 3.92 16.22 19.44
CA ASP A 25 2.73 16.78 18.78
C ASP A 25 2.75 16.50 17.27
N GLY A 26 1.78 15.70 16.84
CA GLY A 26 1.58 15.37 15.44
C GLY A 26 1.19 16.61 14.64
N LEU A 27 1.61 16.65 13.38
CA LEU A 27 1.14 17.64 12.42
C LEU A 27 -0.41 17.72 12.47
N ASP A 28 -0.99 18.86 12.87
CA ASP A 28 -2.44 19.03 12.96
C ASP A 28 -3.04 19.18 11.56
N ILE A 29 -3.25 18.03 10.91
CA ILE A 29 -3.78 17.91 9.55
C ILE A 29 -5.12 18.63 9.42
N LYS A 30 -5.96 18.59 10.47
CA LYS A 30 -7.28 19.26 10.47
C LYS A 30 -7.11 20.78 10.38
N LYS A 31 -6.20 21.36 11.17
CA LYS A 31 -5.87 22.80 11.07
C LYS A 31 -5.31 23.15 9.70
N ILE A 32 -4.39 22.35 9.17
CA ILE A 32 -3.80 22.59 7.84
C ILE A 32 -4.89 22.60 6.76
N ILE A 33 -5.78 21.60 6.73
CA ILE A 33 -6.89 21.54 5.78
C ILE A 33 -7.81 22.75 5.93
N SER A 34 -8.17 23.13 7.17
CA SER A 34 -9.03 24.30 7.42
C SER A 34 -8.41 25.60 6.90
N LYS A 35 -7.09 25.74 7.00
CA LYS A 35 -6.35 26.90 6.53
C LYS A 35 -6.28 26.92 4.99
N ILE A 36 -5.94 25.79 4.37
CA ILE A 36 -5.96 25.65 2.89
C ILE A 36 -7.35 25.99 2.35
N LYS A 37 -8.42 25.51 2.99
CA LYS A 37 -9.81 25.88 2.63
C LYS A 37 -10.05 27.38 2.73
N SER A 38 -9.63 28.00 3.83
CA SER A 38 -9.81 29.44 4.05
C SER A 38 -9.05 30.31 3.04
N GLU A 39 -7.85 29.89 2.63
CA GLU A 39 -7.03 30.58 1.63
C GLU A 39 -7.58 30.37 0.21
N SER A 40 -8.06 29.15 -0.09
CA SER A 40 -8.66 28.78 -1.37
C SER A 40 -9.96 29.52 -1.66
N ASN A 41 -10.78 29.78 -0.63
CA ASN A 41 -12.02 30.54 -0.79
C ASN A 41 -11.76 32.03 -1.02
N LYS A 42 -10.60 32.55 -0.59
CA LYS A 42 -10.21 33.96 -0.79
C LYS A 42 -9.61 34.24 -2.16
N LYS A 43 -8.98 33.27 -2.82
CA LYS A 43 -8.35 33.41 -4.14
C LYS A 43 -8.97 32.42 -5.12
N LYS A 44 -9.72 32.89 -6.12
CA LYS A 44 -10.28 32.11 -7.24
C LYS A 44 -9.19 31.51 -8.17
N LYS A 45 -8.20 30.77 -7.66
CA LYS A 45 -7.13 30.18 -8.48
C LYS A 45 -7.01 28.68 -8.22
N SER A 46 -7.41 27.88 -9.20
CA SER A 46 -7.26 26.42 -9.24
C SER A 46 -5.80 25.96 -9.35
N THR A 47 -4.89 26.84 -9.78
CA THR A 47 -3.45 26.57 -9.96
C THR A 47 -2.69 26.27 -8.65
N ASP A 48 -3.22 26.66 -7.49
CA ASP A 48 -2.51 26.52 -6.21
C ASP A 48 -2.47 25.05 -5.72
N PHE A 49 -3.40 24.20 -6.18
CA PHE A 49 -3.56 22.83 -5.66
C PHE A 49 -2.58 21.82 -6.25
N VAL A 50 -2.31 21.91 -7.56
CA VAL A 50 -1.29 21.10 -8.23
C VAL A 50 0.08 21.40 -7.61
N VAL A 51 0.34 22.68 -7.32
CA VAL A 51 1.58 23.12 -6.67
C VAL A 51 1.70 22.53 -5.27
N ILE A 52 0.63 22.46 -4.48
CA ILE A 52 0.66 21.83 -3.16
C ILE A 52 0.97 20.33 -3.27
N LEU A 53 0.30 19.59 -4.16
CA LEU A 53 0.58 18.16 -4.36
C LEU A 53 2.00 17.91 -4.88
N LEU A 54 2.46 18.73 -5.83
CA LEU A 54 3.82 18.67 -6.35
C LEU A 54 4.84 18.93 -5.24
N LEU A 55 4.62 19.95 -4.42
CA LEU A 55 5.47 20.23 -3.27
C LEU A 55 5.46 19.06 -2.29
N LEU A 56 4.31 18.48 -1.98
CA LEU A 56 4.23 17.30 -1.12
C LEU A 56 4.99 16.11 -1.71
N TYR A 57 4.84 15.85 -3.00
CA TYR A 57 5.55 14.78 -3.70
C TYR A 57 7.07 14.98 -3.68
N VAL A 58 7.53 16.19 -3.98
CA VAL A 58 8.96 16.55 -3.93
C VAL A 58 9.50 16.39 -2.51
N HIS A 59 8.76 16.82 -1.49
CA HIS A 59 9.22 16.68 -0.09
C HIS A 59 9.15 15.23 0.40
N LEU A 60 8.22 14.42 -0.11
CA LEU A 60 8.19 12.98 0.13
C LEU A 60 9.46 12.33 -0.45
N LEU A 61 9.84 12.67 -1.69
CA LEU A 61 11.07 12.18 -2.30
C LEU A 61 12.31 12.60 -1.49
N PHE A 62 12.41 13.85 -1.05
CA PHE A 62 13.51 14.29 -0.19
C PHE A 62 13.51 13.59 1.18
N ALA A 63 12.34 13.40 1.81
CA ALA A 63 12.25 12.69 3.08
C ALA A 63 12.74 11.24 2.95
N ILE A 64 12.41 10.57 1.85
CA ILE A 64 12.85 9.20 1.55
C ILE A 64 14.35 9.17 1.22
N LEU A 65 14.81 10.04 0.31
CA LEU A 65 16.18 10.02 -0.24
C LEU A 65 17.25 10.57 0.70
N GLU A 66 16.99 11.68 1.41
CA GLU A 66 18.01 12.33 2.25
C GLU A 66 18.06 11.80 3.68
N SER A 67 16.92 11.33 4.20
CA SER A 67 16.80 11.11 5.65
C SER A 67 16.48 9.68 6.07
N GLY A 68 15.94 8.84 5.17
CA GLY A 68 15.47 7.48 5.52
C GLY A 68 14.41 7.46 6.63
N ARG A 69 13.82 8.61 6.98
CA ARG A 69 12.91 8.74 8.13
C ARG A 69 11.51 8.28 7.75
N SER A 70 11.22 7.01 8.02
CA SER A 70 9.91 6.38 7.81
C SER A 70 8.74 7.18 8.41
N ALA A 71 8.92 7.79 9.59
CA ALA A 71 7.89 8.62 10.22
C ALA A 71 7.52 9.87 9.40
N LEU A 72 8.51 10.56 8.82
CA LEU A 72 8.28 11.77 8.03
C LEU A 72 7.59 11.46 6.70
N ALA A 73 8.01 10.38 6.03
CA ALA A 73 7.35 9.91 4.81
C ALA A 73 5.87 9.57 5.07
N ARG A 74 5.55 8.89 6.18
CA ARG A 74 4.17 8.61 6.58
C ARG A 74 3.33 9.86 6.80
N MET A 75 3.90 10.92 7.40
CA MET A 75 3.19 12.18 7.56
C MET A 75 2.85 12.82 6.22
N PHE A 76 3.77 12.80 5.26
CA PHE A 76 3.52 13.34 3.92
C PHE A 76 2.48 12.53 3.15
N LEU A 77 2.54 11.19 3.21
CA LEU A 77 1.53 10.31 2.61
C LEU A 77 0.14 10.58 3.19
N LYS A 78 0.04 10.64 4.53
CA LYS A 78 -1.21 10.94 5.23
C LYS A 78 -1.76 12.32 4.88
N LEU A 79 -0.90 13.34 4.80
CA LEU A 79 -1.29 14.69 4.43
C LEU A 79 -1.79 14.76 2.99
N ALA A 80 -1.08 14.14 2.04
CA ALA A 80 -1.48 14.08 0.64
C ALA A 80 -2.85 13.39 0.49
N ALA A 81 -3.04 12.24 1.14
CA ALA A 81 -4.31 11.53 1.13
C ALA A 81 -5.44 12.34 1.76
N SER A 82 -5.17 13.05 2.86
CA SER A 82 -6.19 13.87 3.54
C SER A 82 -6.62 15.08 2.72
N ILE A 83 -5.70 15.68 1.94
CA ILE A 83 -6.03 16.74 0.98
C ILE A 83 -6.85 16.17 -0.17
N ALA A 84 -6.43 15.04 -0.74
CA ALA A 84 -7.08 14.43 -1.90
C ALA A 84 -8.47 13.86 -1.61
N SER A 85 -8.72 13.44 -0.35
CA SER A 85 -10.01 12.88 0.07
C SER A 85 -11.05 13.95 0.44
N GLU A 86 -10.65 15.21 0.53
CA GLU A 86 -11.56 16.29 0.87
C GLU A 86 -12.43 16.64 -0.36
N PRO A 87 -13.77 16.69 -0.24
CA PRO A 87 -14.67 16.83 -1.39
C PRO A 87 -14.37 18.00 -2.33
N MET A 88 -14.11 19.21 -1.80
CA MET A 88 -13.81 20.41 -2.59
C MET A 88 -12.49 20.27 -3.35
N PHE A 89 -11.49 19.61 -2.75
CA PHE A 89 -10.23 19.34 -3.43
C PHE A 89 -10.36 18.20 -4.42
N ASN A 90 -11.04 17.11 -4.06
CA ASN A 90 -11.22 15.93 -4.89
C ASN A 90 -11.82 16.28 -6.25
N GLU A 91 -12.92 17.06 -6.28
CA GLU A 91 -13.56 17.50 -7.52
C GLU A 91 -12.60 18.24 -8.46
N LYS A 92 -11.74 19.11 -7.90
CA LYS A 92 -10.77 19.88 -8.69
C LYS A 92 -9.59 19.03 -9.14
N LEU A 93 -9.10 18.15 -8.28
CA LEU A 93 -7.97 17.27 -8.59
C LEU A 93 -8.34 16.25 -9.67
N GLN A 94 -9.60 15.79 -9.70
CA GLN A 94 -10.09 14.91 -10.75
C GLN A 94 -10.18 15.59 -12.13
N GLN A 95 -10.25 16.92 -12.20
CA GLN A 95 -10.28 17.65 -13.48
C GLN A 95 -8.89 17.85 -14.10
N ILE A 96 -7.81 17.59 -13.35
CA ILE A 96 -6.44 17.88 -13.75
C ILE A 96 -5.66 16.58 -13.90
N GLU A 97 -5.21 16.27 -15.12
CA GLU A 97 -4.46 15.06 -15.46
C GLU A 97 -3.17 14.92 -14.63
N GLN A 98 -2.43 16.01 -14.44
CA GLN A 98 -1.20 16.00 -13.62
C GLN A 98 -1.50 15.67 -12.15
N SER A 99 -2.62 16.13 -11.61
CA SER A 99 -3.03 15.81 -10.25
C SER A 99 -3.35 14.34 -10.10
N GLN A 100 -4.11 13.76 -11.03
CA GLN A 100 -4.40 12.33 -11.06
C GLN A 100 -3.12 11.49 -11.17
N THR A 101 -2.16 11.94 -11.98
CA THR A 101 -0.83 11.32 -12.13
C THR A 101 -0.10 11.26 -10.79
N PHE A 102 -0.06 12.39 -10.05
CA PHE A 102 0.56 12.43 -8.72
C PHE A 102 -0.18 11.54 -7.72
N LEU A 103 -1.51 11.51 -7.75
CA LEU A 103 -2.29 10.64 -6.85
C LEU A 103 -1.99 9.17 -7.11
N CYS A 104 -1.92 8.73 -8.36
CA CYS A 104 -1.55 7.36 -8.71
C CYS A 104 -0.15 7.00 -8.19
N VAL A 105 0.84 7.87 -8.40
CA VAL A 105 2.22 7.64 -7.94
C VAL A 105 2.33 7.64 -6.41
N ILE A 106 1.68 8.58 -5.72
CA ILE A 106 1.67 8.61 -4.26
C ILE A 106 1.01 7.35 -3.71
N SER A 107 -0.07 6.88 -4.34
CA SER A 107 -0.77 5.65 -3.98
C SER A 107 0.11 4.41 -4.16
N TRP A 108 0.93 4.38 -5.21
CA TRP A 108 1.96 3.36 -5.42
C TRP A 108 2.90 3.27 -4.21
N PHE A 109 3.57 4.37 -3.90
CA PHE A 109 4.54 4.42 -2.80
C PHE A 109 3.89 4.12 -1.44
N ASP A 110 2.68 4.63 -1.20
CA ASP A 110 1.99 4.41 0.06
C ASP A 110 1.64 2.93 0.27
N THR A 111 1.06 2.29 -0.74
CA THR A 111 0.64 0.88 -0.67
C THR A 111 1.84 -0.05 -0.50
N VAL A 112 2.89 0.13 -1.31
CA VAL A 112 4.12 -0.69 -1.19
C VAL A 112 4.77 -0.49 0.18
N SER A 113 4.87 0.76 0.65
CA SER A 113 5.44 1.07 1.97
C SER A 113 4.60 0.52 3.12
N ALA A 114 3.27 0.48 2.98
CA ALA A 114 2.37 -0.13 3.95
C ALA A 114 2.56 -1.65 3.98
N LEU A 115 2.67 -2.28 2.81
CA LEU A 115 2.82 -3.72 2.65
C LEU A 115 4.09 -4.27 3.31
N VAL A 116 5.18 -3.49 3.30
CA VAL A 116 6.45 -3.86 3.94
C VAL A 116 6.63 -3.28 5.35
N SER A 117 5.66 -2.50 5.84
CA SER A 117 5.75 -1.88 7.16
C SER A 117 5.67 -2.91 8.29
N PRO A 118 6.52 -2.82 9.34
CA PRO A 118 6.49 -3.76 10.46
C PRO A 118 5.25 -3.58 11.35
N ASP A 119 4.66 -2.39 11.40
CA ASP A 119 3.47 -2.06 12.19
C ASP A 119 2.14 -2.37 11.47
N CYS A 120 2.22 -3.06 10.32
CA CYS A 120 1.07 -3.47 9.51
C CYS A 120 0.08 -2.33 9.25
N ARG A 121 0.58 -1.09 9.04
CA ARG A 121 -0.30 0.05 8.81
C ARG A 121 -1.09 -0.16 7.52
N ILE A 122 -2.28 0.40 7.47
CA ILE A 122 -3.02 0.50 6.21
C ILE A 122 -2.44 1.62 5.34
N PRO A 123 -2.52 1.51 4.00
CA PRO A 123 -2.29 2.63 3.11
C PRO A 123 -3.33 3.73 3.36
N TYR A 124 -2.92 4.99 3.28
CA TYR A 124 -3.82 6.15 3.38
C TYR A 124 -4.54 6.43 2.06
N CYS A 125 -4.07 5.89 0.93
CA CYS A 125 -4.64 6.10 -0.38
C CYS A 125 -5.98 5.38 -0.62
N ASP A 126 -6.81 5.96 -1.49
CA ASP A 126 -8.04 5.35 -2.01
C ASP A 126 -7.72 4.49 -3.25
N PRO A 127 -8.17 3.21 -3.33
CA PRO A 127 -7.98 2.36 -4.50
C PRO A 127 -8.48 2.93 -5.83
N LYS A 128 -9.41 3.89 -5.82
CA LYS A 128 -9.85 4.62 -7.02
C LYS A 128 -8.72 5.41 -7.67
N TRP A 129 -7.72 5.83 -6.90
CA TRP A 129 -6.58 6.59 -7.41
C TRP A 129 -5.58 5.73 -8.18
N PHE A 130 -5.75 4.41 -8.18
CA PHE A 130 -4.94 3.49 -9.00
C PHE A 130 -5.32 3.57 -10.49
N GLY A 131 -6.46 4.19 -10.79
CA GLY A 131 -7.10 4.21 -12.10
C GLY A 131 -7.72 2.86 -12.46
N GLU A 132 -8.19 2.76 -13.69
CA GLU A 132 -8.60 1.53 -14.35
C GLU A 132 -7.65 1.20 -15.51
N SER A 133 -7.52 -0.07 -15.86
CA SER A 133 -6.60 -0.48 -16.96
C SER A 133 -6.95 0.16 -18.31
N LYS A 134 -8.18 0.66 -18.48
CA LYS A 134 -8.61 1.38 -19.68
C LYS A 134 -8.28 2.87 -19.66
N GLU A 135 -7.98 3.45 -18.50
CA GLU A 135 -7.78 4.88 -18.35
C GLU A 135 -6.36 5.31 -18.74
N ASN A 136 -6.19 6.61 -19.04
CA ASN A 136 -4.88 7.21 -19.37
C ASN A 136 -3.90 7.21 -18.20
N ILE A 137 -4.42 7.32 -16.98
CA ILE A 137 -3.63 7.31 -15.76
C ILE A 137 -4.03 6.06 -14.99
N SER A 138 -3.10 5.14 -14.87
CA SER A 138 -3.28 3.93 -14.09
C SER A 138 -1.94 3.29 -13.74
N THR A 139 -1.92 2.43 -12.73
CA THR A 139 -0.70 1.68 -12.36
C THR A 139 -0.19 0.81 -13.51
N ASP A 140 -1.09 0.32 -14.37
CA ASP A 140 -0.77 -0.40 -15.60
C ASP A 140 0.17 0.40 -16.52
N LYS A 141 -0.11 1.69 -16.67
CA LYS A 141 0.62 2.59 -17.58
C LYS A 141 1.80 3.27 -16.92
N MET A 142 1.68 3.61 -15.65
CA MET A 142 2.69 4.38 -14.93
C MET A 142 3.80 3.50 -14.37
N ASN A 143 3.44 2.30 -13.92
CA ASN A 143 4.33 1.38 -13.20
C ASN A 143 4.49 0.04 -13.91
N GLY A 144 3.65 -0.26 -14.91
CA GLY A 144 3.65 -1.56 -15.59
C GLY A 144 3.01 -2.67 -14.77
N CYS A 145 2.50 -2.35 -13.56
CA CYS A 145 1.81 -3.30 -12.69
C CYS A 145 0.30 -3.20 -12.93
N PRO A 146 -0.37 -4.30 -13.31
CA PRO A 146 -1.79 -4.26 -13.57
C PRO A 146 -2.61 -3.78 -12.37
N VAL A 147 -3.61 -2.92 -12.62
CA VAL A 147 -4.48 -2.37 -11.57
C VAL A 147 -5.11 -3.47 -10.74
N GLY A 148 -5.60 -4.55 -11.36
CA GLY A 148 -6.17 -5.70 -10.67
C GLY A 148 -5.18 -6.33 -9.69
N MET A 149 -3.93 -6.51 -10.12
CA MET A 149 -2.84 -7.02 -9.27
C MET A 149 -2.52 -6.04 -8.14
N PHE A 150 -2.41 -4.75 -8.43
CA PHE A 150 -2.12 -3.74 -7.43
C PHE A 150 -3.23 -3.63 -6.35
N ARG A 151 -4.50 -3.82 -6.73
CA ARG A 151 -5.63 -3.95 -5.79
C ARG A 151 -5.47 -5.14 -4.86
N VAL A 152 -4.99 -6.28 -5.35
CA VAL A 152 -4.71 -7.46 -4.51
C VAL A 152 -3.64 -7.13 -3.45
N LEU A 153 -2.59 -6.39 -3.82
CA LEU A 153 -1.55 -5.96 -2.87
C LEU A 153 -2.11 -4.99 -1.81
N TYR A 154 -3.00 -4.08 -2.22
CA TYR A 154 -3.73 -3.21 -1.30
C TYR A 154 -4.59 -4.04 -0.33
N ASP A 155 -5.40 -4.98 -0.82
CA ASP A 155 -6.23 -5.86 0.02
C ASP A 155 -5.37 -6.68 0.99
N LEU A 156 -4.19 -7.13 0.56
CA LEU A 156 -3.24 -7.83 1.41
C LEU A 156 -2.71 -6.95 2.55
N SER A 157 -2.51 -5.65 2.31
CA SER A 157 -2.13 -4.70 3.37
C SER A 157 -3.25 -4.48 4.39
N LEU A 158 -4.51 -4.45 3.95
CA LEU A 158 -5.67 -4.40 4.86
C LEU A 158 -5.76 -5.67 5.71
N TYR A 159 -5.59 -6.83 5.06
CA TYR A 159 -5.58 -8.12 5.72
C TYR A 159 -4.52 -8.20 6.83
N ARG A 160 -3.29 -7.70 6.56
CA ARG A 160 -2.21 -7.64 7.57
C ARG A 160 -2.61 -6.87 8.81
N LYS A 161 -3.33 -5.75 8.66
CA LYS A 161 -3.81 -4.97 9.80
C LYS A 161 -4.90 -5.72 10.56
N GLU A 162 -5.88 -6.27 9.84
CA GLU A 162 -7.02 -7.01 10.41
C GLU A 162 -6.53 -8.20 11.23
N ILE A 163 -5.62 -9.02 10.69
CA ILE A 163 -5.09 -10.19 11.39
C ILE A 163 -4.24 -9.82 12.59
N MET A 164 -3.42 -8.76 12.49
CA MET A 164 -2.61 -8.31 13.63
C MET A 164 -3.51 -7.88 14.78
N LEU A 165 -4.54 -7.06 14.52
CA LEU A 165 -5.50 -6.64 15.54
C LEU A 165 -6.22 -7.83 16.16
N MET A 166 -6.70 -8.77 15.35
CA MET A 166 -7.38 -9.96 15.84
C MET A 166 -6.50 -10.78 16.80
N PHE A 167 -5.23 -11.00 16.47
CA PHE A 167 -4.32 -11.77 17.34
C PHE A 167 -3.73 -10.97 18.51
N ASP A 168 -3.83 -9.63 18.49
CA ASP A 168 -3.51 -8.78 19.64
C ASP A 168 -4.63 -8.77 20.69
N GLU A 169 -5.86 -9.18 20.33
CA GLU A 169 -6.99 -9.29 21.26
C GLU A 169 -6.82 -10.48 22.23
N GLN A 170 -7.26 -10.30 23.49
CA GLN A 170 -7.10 -11.31 24.55
C GLN A 170 -7.92 -12.59 24.30
N GLN A 171 -8.97 -12.53 23.47
CA GLN A 171 -9.81 -13.67 23.14
C GLN A 171 -10.09 -13.67 21.64
N VAL A 172 -9.67 -14.73 20.96
CA VAL A 172 -9.90 -14.94 19.52
C VAL A 172 -10.86 -16.10 19.34
N PHE A 173 -11.98 -15.88 18.65
CA PHE A 173 -12.93 -16.95 18.37
C PHE A 173 -12.48 -17.80 17.17
N LEU A 174 -12.75 -19.10 17.23
CA LEU A 174 -12.40 -20.04 16.16
C LEU A 174 -13.04 -19.66 14.81
N GLN A 175 -14.27 -19.14 14.83
CA GLN A 175 -14.98 -18.75 13.62
C GLN A 175 -14.24 -17.61 12.89
N ASP A 176 -13.71 -16.64 13.65
CA ASP A 176 -12.92 -15.53 13.10
C ASP A 176 -11.60 -16.02 12.51
N ILE A 177 -10.94 -16.97 13.19
CA ILE A 177 -9.73 -17.60 12.66
C ILE A 177 -10.00 -18.31 11.33
N LYS A 178 -11.10 -19.08 11.24
CA LYS A 178 -11.51 -19.75 9.99
C LYS A 178 -11.82 -18.74 8.88
N LEU A 179 -12.50 -17.65 9.21
CA LEU A 179 -12.79 -16.57 8.27
C LEU A 179 -11.51 -15.91 7.77
N MET A 180 -10.57 -15.59 8.66
CA MET A 180 -9.29 -14.98 8.30
C MET A 180 -8.41 -15.91 7.48
N HIS A 181 -8.43 -17.21 7.75
CA HIS A 181 -7.75 -18.19 6.93
C HIS A 181 -8.36 -18.26 5.52
N LYS A 182 -9.70 -18.27 5.41
CA LYS A 182 -10.39 -18.24 4.11
C LYS A 182 -10.05 -16.99 3.30
N LYS A 183 -10.04 -15.81 3.94
CA LYS A 183 -9.61 -14.55 3.31
C LYS A 183 -8.17 -14.63 2.80
N LEU A 184 -7.25 -15.24 3.57
CA LEU A 184 -5.86 -15.43 3.12
C LEU A 184 -5.76 -16.34 1.89
N MET A 185 -6.54 -17.42 1.86
CA MET A 185 -6.57 -18.32 0.71
C MET A 185 -7.14 -17.64 -0.54
N ASP A 186 -8.18 -16.81 -0.39
CA ASP A 186 -8.73 -16.00 -1.48
C ASP A 186 -7.68 -15.02 -2.07
N LEU A 187 -6.99 -14.28 -1.20
CA LEU A 187 -5.91 -13.37 -1.63
C LEU A 187 -4.78 -14.13 -2.34
N ARG A 188 -4.40 -15.30 -1.81
CA ARG A 188 -3.42 -16.19 -2.43
C ARG A 188 -3.86 -16.67 -3.80
N ASP A 189 -5.12 -17.06 -3.95
CA ASP A 189 -5.67 -17.52 -5.22
C ASP A 189 -5.64 -16.39 -6.27
N ARG A 190 -6.09 -15.20 -5.90
CA ARG A 190 -6.01 -14.00 -6.75
C ARG A 190 -4.58 -13.62 -7.15
N LEU A 191 -3.60 -13.89 -6.27
CA LEU A 191 -2.18 -13.74 -6.57
C LEU A 191 -1.72 -14.81 -7.57
N LEU A 192 -2.07 -16.08 -7.38
CA LEU A 192 -1.66 -17.17 -8.27
C LEU A 192 -2.21 -16.99 -9.69
N HIS A 193 -3.45 -16.49 -9.81
CA HIS A 193 -4.09 -16.15 -11.06
C HIS A 193 -3.67 -14.76 -11.60
N TYR A 194 -2.40 -14.36 -11.41
CA TYR A 194 -1.93 -13.01 -11.76
C TYR A 194 -2.13 -12.64 -13.24
N ARG A 195 -2.15 -13.65 -14.11
CA ARG A 195 -2.32 -13.49 -15.56
C ARG A 195 -3.68 -12.90 -15.91
N ASP A 196 -4.70 -13.19 -15.11
CA ASP A 196 -6.07 -12.73 -15.33
C ASP A 196 -6.20 -11.21 -15.16
N HIS A 197 -5.25 -10.60 -14.44
CA HIS A 197 -5.18 -9.14 -14.30
C HIS A 197 -4.50 -8.45 -15.49
N VAL A 198 -3.82 -9.18 -16.38
CA VAL A 198 -3.01 -8.60 -17.46
C VAL A 198 -3.82 -8.54 -18.76
N LEU A 199 -4.22 -7.33 -19.16
CA LEU A 199 -4.85 -7.13 -20.46
C LEU A 199 -3.83 -7.35 -21.60
N LEU A 200 -4.22 -8.14 -22.59
CA LEU A 200 -3.42 -8.41 -23.80
C LEU A 200 -3.08 -7.11 -24.52
N GLU A 201 -4.11 -6.30 -24.79
CA GLU A 201 -3.99 -4.99 -25.40
C GLU A 201 -4.58 -3.94 -24.46
N LEU A 202 -3.85 -2.84 -24.28
CA LEU A 202 -4.38 -1.66 -23.61
C LEU A 202 -5.03 -0.76 -24.66
N PRO A 203 -6.17 -0.11 -24.34
CA PRO A 203 -6.88 0.75 -25.29
C PRO A 203 -6.11 2.02 -25.69
N HIS A 204 -4.96 2.27 -25.07
CA HIS A 204 -4.08 3.39 -25.37
C HIS A 204 -2.62 2.96 -25.29
N SER A 205 -1.72 3.75 -25.88
CA SER A 205 -0.28 3.51 -25.83
C SER A 205 0.21 3.45 -24.38
N SER A 206 0.85 2.35 -24.01
CA SER A 206 1.58 2.20 -22.75
C SER A 206 3.07 2.09 -23.04
N PRO A 207 3.94 2.67 -22.20
CA PRO A 207 5.39 2.48 -22.34
C PRO A 207 5.82 1.03 -22.02
N PHE A 208 4.94 0.23 -21.40
CA PHE A 208 5.20 -1.17 -21.05
C PHE A 208 4.53 -2.11 -22.05
N THR A 209 5.32 -3.01 -22.63
CA THR A 209 4.79 -4.07 -23.49
C THR A 209 3.93 -5.06 -22.69
N PHE A 210 3.14 -5.88 -23.39
CA PHE A 210 2.41 -6.97 -22.73
C PHE A 210 3.33 -7.88 -21.91
N ILE A 211 4.50 -8.24 -22.46
CA ILE A 211 5.47 -9.09 -21.78
C ILE A 211 6.04 -8.41 -20.54
N ASP A 212 6.31 -7.10 -20.60
CA ASP A 212 6.78 -6.35 -19.43
C ASP A 212 5.74 -6.33 -18.31
N ARG A 213 4.47 -6.06 -18.64
CA ARG A 213 3.37 -6.07 -17.66
C ARG A 213 3.16 -7.45 -17.06
N LEU A 214 3.24 -8.50 -17.88
CA LEU A 214 3.11 -9.88 -17.42
C LEU A 214 4.22 -10.26 -16.44
N LYS A 215 5.48 -9.90 -16.74
CA LYS A 215 6.62 -10.12 -15.84
C LYS A 215 6.47 -9.31 -14.55
N CYS A 216 6.03 -8.05 -14.63
CA CYS A 216 5.76 -7.22 -13.45
C CYS A 216 4.68 -7.84 -12.55
N ALA A 217 3.57 -8.29 -13.14
CA ALA A 217 2.50 -8.99 -12.43
C ALA A 217 2.99 -10.30 -11.79
N GLN A 218 3.82 -11.08 -12.50
CA GLN A 218 4.41 -12.31 -11.95
C GLN A 218 5.32 -12.01 -10.75
N LEU A 219 6.17 -10.98 -10.82
CA LEU A 219 7.05 -10.60 -9.72
C LEU A 219 6.25 -10.16 -8.48
N TRP A 220 5.24 -9.30 -8.66
CA TRP A 220 4.36 -8.89 -7.57
C TRP A 220 3.53 -10.04 -7.00
N SER A 221 3.10 -10.97 -7.85
CA SER A 221 2.42 -12.20 -7.43
C SER A 221 3.31 -13.07 -6.56
N LEU A 222 4.56 -13.30 -6.96
CA LEU A 222 5.53 -14.06 -6.20
C LEU A 222 5.84 -13.39 -4.86
N ALA A 223 6.08 -12.07 -4.86
CA ALA A 223 6.32 -11.30 -3.64
C ALA A 223 5.10 -11.33 -2.68
N GLY A 224 3.89 -11.12 -3.19
CA GLY A 224 2.67 -11.21 -2.40
C GLY A 224 2.42 -12.62 -1.86
N ASN A 225 2.68 -13.67 -2.66
CA ASN A 225 2.57 -15.06 -2.22
C ASN A 225 3.54 -15.37 -1.08
N LEU A 226 4.80 -14.93 -1.17
CA LEU A 226 5.79 -15.06 -0.10
C LEU A 226 5.29 -14.42 1.20
N LEU A 227 4.73 -13.22 1.12
CA LEU A 227 4.12 -12.56 2.26
C LEU A 227 2.94 -13.36 2.83
N THR A 228 2.08 -13.96 1.99
CA THR A 228 0.99 -14.82 2.50
C THR A 228 1.53 -16.04 3.24
N ILE A 229 2.65 -16.63 2.79
CA ILE A 229 3.30 -17.76 3.49
C ILE A 229 3.82 -17.29 4.84
N GLN A 230 4.46 -16.13 4.91
CA GLN A 230 4.95 -15.56 6.16
C GLN A 230 3.80 -15.31 7.16
N LEU A 231 2.68 -14.74 6.70
CA LEU A 231 1.50 -14.51 7.53
C LEU A 231 0.88 -15.83 8.01
N GLU A 232 0.80 -16.84 7.13
CA GLU A 232 0.33 -18.17 7.50
C GLU A 232 1.19 -18.80 8.59
N MET A 233 2.51 -18.75 8.43
CA MET A 233 3.48 -19.27 9.39
C MET A 233 3.51 -18.48 10.71
N HIS A 234 3.23 -17.18 10.68
CA HIS A 234 3.28 -16.35 11.88
C HIS A 234 2.01 -16.52 12.73
N TYR A 235 0.84 -16.40 12.09
CA TYR A 235 -0.44 -16.35 12.80
C TYR A 235 -1.14 -17.70 12.90
N PHE A 236 -0.97 -18.59 11.92
CA PHE A 236 -1.74 -19.84 11.83
C PHE A 236 -0.91 -21.10 12.07
N LYS A 237 0.40 -21.00 12.28
CA LYS A 237 1.27 -22.16 12.56
C LYS A 237 0.84 -22.97 13.78
N ASN A 238 0.27 -22.32 14.79
CA ASN A 238 -0.26 -22.98 15.99
C ASN A 238 -1.73 -23.38 15.88
N LEU A 239 -2.42 -23.02 14.79
CA LEU A 239 -3.83 -23.34 14.57
C LEU A 239 -4.07 -24.85 14.63
N ARG A 240 -3.14 -25.65 14.10
CA ARG A 240 -3.20 -27.11 14.18
C ARG A 240 -3.26 -27.60 15.63
N PHE A 241 -2.37 -27.12 16.48
CA PHE A 241 -2.32 -27.50 17.89
C PHE A 241 -3.57 -27.01 18.64
N TRP A 242 -4.06 -25.81 18.30
CA TRP A 242 -5.26 -25.24 18.91
C TRP A 242 -6.54 -25.98 18.50
N ILE A 243 -6.66 -26.39 17.24
CA ILE A 243 -7.75 -27.26 16.74
C ILE A 243 -7.65 -28.66 17.37
N GLU A 244 -6.44 -29.22 17.47
CA GLU A 244 -6.22 -30.54 18.08
C GLU A 244 -6.54 -30.55 19.59
N GLN A 245 -6.22 -29.48 20.33
CA GLN A 245 -6.55 -29.32 21.75
C GLN A 245 -8.05 -29.07 22.01
N ASN A 246 -8.74 -28.41 21.08
CA ASN A 246 -10.18 -28.11 21.17
C ASN A 246 -11.05 -29.10 20.39
N ARG A 247 -10.53 -30.30 20.09
CA ARG A 247 -11.23 -31.38 19.35
C ARG A 247 -12.56 -31.81 19.97
N SER A 248 -12.81 -31.56 21.25
CA SER A 248 -14.09 -31.82 21.92
C SER A 248 -15.20 -30.84 21.52
N ILE A 249 -14.85 -29.69 20.92
CA ILE A 249 -15.78 -28.60 20.58
C ILE A 249 -15.97 -28.48 19.05
N ILE A 250 -15.02 -29.00 18.25
CA ILE A 250 -14.99 -28.84 16.79
C ILE A 250 -15.31 -30.18 16.12
N LEU A 251 -16.44 -30.27 15.42
CA LEU A 251 -16.79 -31.42 14.58
C LEU A 251 -15.70 -31.64 13.51
N LYS A 252 -15.31 -32.90 13.31
CA LYS A 252 -14.28 -33.33 12.33
C LYS A 252 -14.50 -32.81 10.90
N SER A 253 -15.72 -32.41 10.55
CA SER A 253 -16.09 -31.84 9.25
C SER A 253 -15.56 -30.43 9.00
N ASP A 254 -15.12 -29.72 10.04
CA ASP A 254 -14.79 -28.29 9.93
C ASP A 254 -13.29 -27.98 10.11
N SER A 255 -12.43 -29.01 10.09
CA SER A 255 -10.98 -28.79 10.09
C SER A 255 -10.51 -28.46 8.67
N PRO A 256 -9.69 -27.43 8.46
CA PRO A 256 -9.03 -27.24 7.18
C PRO A 256 -8.18 -28.47 6.86
N ASP A 257 -8.29 -28.99 5.64
CA ASP A 257 -7.57 -30.16 5.15
C ASP A 257 -6.06 -29.94 5.33
N SER A 258 -5.50 -30.58 6.36
CA SER A 258 -4.07 -30.68 6.69
C SER A 258 -3.22 -29.42 6.47
N ILE A 259 -2.94 -28.67 7.56
CA ILE A 259 -1.93 -27.60 7.54
C ILE A 259 -0.53 -28.22 7.29
N PRO A 260 0.19 -27.83 6.22
CA PRO A 260 1.50 -28.36 5.87
C PRO A 260 2.56 -28.23 6.98
N LEU A 261 3.55 -29.14 7.00
CA LEU A 261 4.73 -29.05 7.89
C LEU A 261 5.56 -27.78 7.59
N ASN A 262 6.23 -27.20 8.59
CA ASN A 262 7.10 -26.01 8.43
C ASN A 262 8.10 -26.13 7.27
N GLN A 263 8.65 -27.32 7.05
CA GLN A 263 9.60 -27.60 5.97
C GLN A 263 8.96 -27.39 4.58
N ILE A 264 7.68 -27.69 4.42
CA ILE A 264 6.92 -27.47 3.17
C ILE A 264 6.80 -25.98 2.88
N TYR A 265 6.61 -25.13 3.90
CA TYR A 265 6.59 -23.67 3.71
C TYR A 265 7.96 -23.11 3.34
N THR A 266 9.04 -23.59 3.98
CA THR A 266 10.41 -23.18 3.64
C THR A 266 10.79 -23.58 2.21
N ASP A 267 10.45 -24.82 1.80
CA ASP A 267 10.73 -25.30 0.44
C ASP A 267 9.90 -24.52 -0.60
N ARG A 268 8.63 -24.24 -0.31
CA ARG A 268 7.76 -23.43 -1.17
C ARG A 268 8.28 -22.00 -1.30
N ALA A 269 8.69 -21.38 -0.19
CA ALA A 269 9.27 -20.04 -0.20
C ALA A 269 10.59 -20.01 -0.99
N THR A 270 11.46 -21.00 -0.82
CA THR A 270 12.72 -21.11 -1.57
C THR A 270 12.50 -21.23 -3.07
N LYS A 271 11.51 -22.03 -3.49
CA LYS A 271 11.11 -22.12 -4.90
C LYS A 271 10.60 -20.79 -5.44
N MET A 272 9.73 -20.11 -4.70
CA MET A 272 9.19 -18.79 -5.09
C MET A 272 10.28 -17.72 -5.19
N VAL A 273 11.23 -17.66 -4.26
CA VAL A 273 12.38 -16.74 -4.34
C VAL A 273 13.25 -17.06 -5.54
N THR A 274 13.50 -18.34 -5.81
CA THR A 274 14.27 -18.79 -6.98
C THR A 274 13.59 -18.36 -8.28
N GLU A 275 12.27 -18.56 -8.38
CA GLU A 275 11.48 -18.13 -9.53
C GLU A 275 11.46 -16.59 -9.67
N PHE A 276 11.31 -15.87 -8.56
CA PHE A 276 11.36 -14.40 -8.55
C PHE A 276 12.69 -13.91 -9.14
N LEU A 277 13.81 -14.43 -8.64
CA LEU A 277 15.14 -14.07 -9.13
C LEU A 277 15.35 -14.48 -10.58
N PHE A 278 14.79 -15.61 -11.01
CA PHE A 278 14.83 -16.03 -12.40
C PHE A 278 14.10 -15.03 -13.30
N VAL A 279 12.84 -14.69 -12.98
CA VAL A 279 12.04 -13.73 -13.76
C VAL A 279 12.69 -12.35 -13.77
N TYR A 280 13.14 -11.87 -12.61
CA TYR A 280 13.80 -10.57 -12.44
C TYR A 280 15.02 -10.44 -13.38
N LYS A 281 15.86 -11.48 -13.45
CA LYS A 281 17.03 -11.50 -14.34
C LYS A 281 16.70 -11.49 -15.83
N THR A 282 15.47 -11.81 -16.23
CA THR A 282 15.03 -11.73 -17.63
C THR A 282 14.53 -10.34 -18.04
N ILE A 283 14.40 -9.40 -17.11
CA ILE A 283 13.97 -8.04 -17.39
C ILE A 283 15.21 -7.21 -17.75
N SER A 284 15.07 -6.32 -18.75
CA SER A 284 16.15 -5.40 -19.12
C SER A 284 16.56 -4.56 -17.90
N PRO A 285 17.85 -4.40 -17.59
CA PRO A 285 18.33 -3.51 -16.52
C PRO A 285 17.88 -2.06 -16.69
N SER A 286 17.58 -1.62 -17.91
CA SER A 286 17.05 -0.29 -18.22
C SER A 286 15.54 -0.17 -18.07
N SER A 287 14.83 -1.27 -17.80
CA SER A 287 13.38 -1.27 -17.62
C SER A 287 13.02 -0.55 -16.32
N PRO A 288 12.05 0.38 -16.32
CA PRO A 288 11.55 0.99 -15.09
C PRO A 288 10.97 -0.03 -14.09
N ILE A 289 10.65 -1.25 -14.52
CA ILE A 289 10.20 -2.34 -13.63
C ILE A 289 11.32 -2.76 -12.67
N ILE A 290 12.59 -2.74 -13.11
CA ILE A 290 13.73 -3.10 -12.25
C ILE A 290 13.85 -2.16 -11.05
N THR A 291 13.64 -0.86 -11.25
CA THR A 291 13.73 0.13 -10.16
C THR A 291 12.59 -0.02 -9.14
N GLN A 292 11.51 -0.71 -9.51
CA GLN A 292 10.36 -0.94 -8.63
C GLN A 292 10.48 -2.20 -7.77
N MET A 293 11.37 -3.13 -8.12
CA MET A 293 11.50 -4.48 -7.58
C MET A 293 12.74 -4.63 -6.72
#